data_AF-A0ABC8V0S3-F1
#
_entry.id   AF-A0ABC8V0S3-F1
#
_cell.length_a   1.000
_cell.length_b   1.000
_cell.length_c   1.000
_cell.angle_alpha   90.00
_cell.angle_beta   90.00
_cell.angle_gamma   90.00
#
_symmetry.space_group_name_H-M   'P 1'
#
loop_
_entity.id
_entity.type
_entity.pdbx_description
1 polymer ?
#
loop_
_entity_poly.entity_id
_entity_poly.type
_entity_poly.pdbx_seq_one_letter_code
_entity_poly.pdbx_strand_id
1 'polypeptide(L)'
;MRVWSNERYESVEQKAVVNSEKDRLSIPFFFNPAHYTMVEPLKELTDDQNPTKYKAYNWGKFFATRRCSNFQKLNVENIQISHFRLSQKYG
;
A
#
# COMPACT_ATOMS: atom_id res chain seq x y z
N MET A 1 -0.72 6.14 2.66
CA MET A 1 -0.94 6.60 4.05
C MET A 1 -0.65 5.54 5.09
N ARG A 2 -1.26 4.33 5.05
CA ARG A 2 -1.10 3.29 6.11
C ARG A 2 0.34 3.05 6.59
N VAL A 3 1.32 3.00 5.68
CA VAL A 3 2.73 2.80 6.05
C VAL A 3 3.32 4.04 6.73
N TRP A 4 3.20 5.22 6.11
CA TRP A 4 3.66 6.49 6.70
C TRP A 4 3.05 6.75 8.08
N SER A 5 1.77 6.41 8.27
CA SER A 5 1.07 6.61 9.54
C SER A 5 1.31 5.49 10.56
N ASN A 6 2.14 4.50 10.25
CA ASN A 6 2.39 3.33 11.09
C ASN A 6 1.09 2.63 11.55
N GLU A 7 0.12 2.52 10.64
CA GLU A 7 -1.24 1.99 10.86
C GLU A 7 -2.20 2.85 11.68
N ARG A 8 -1.87 4.10 12.02
CA ARG A 8 -2.85 5.03 12.63
C ARG A 8 -4.03 5.35 11.70
N TYR A 9 -3.80 5.25 10.39
CA TYR A 9 -4.85 5.36 9.38
C TYR A 9 -4.96 4.07 8.59
N GLU A 10 -6.14 3.46 8.63
CA GLU A 10 -6.46 2.27 7.85
C GLU A 10 -6.70 2.63 6.38
N SER A 11 -6.33 1.72 5.49
CA SER A 11 -6.66 1.84 4.07
C SER A 11 -8.03 1.22 3.84
N VAL A 12 -9.00 2.05 3.44
CA VAL A 12 -10.37 1.60 3.19
C VAL A 12 -10.40 0.73 1.93
N GLU A 13 -10.93 -0.48 2.04
CA GLU A 13 -11.23 -1.31 0.88
C GLU A 13 -12.51 -0.80 0.21
N GLN A 14 -12.42 -0.52 -1.10
CA GLN A 14 -13.56 -0.08 -1.90
C GLN A 14 -13.77 -1.06 -3.06
N LYS A 15 -15.03 -1.43 -3.30
CA LYS A 15 -15.45 -2.26 -4.44
C LYS A 15 -16.54 -1.53 -5.22
N ALA A 16 -16.45 -1.58 -6.54
CA ALA A 16 -17.51 -1.13 -7.43
C ALA A 16 -18.30 -2.35 -7.92
N VAL A 17 -19.62 -2.31 -7.78
CA VAL A 17 -20.53 -3.35 -8.28
C VAL A 17 -21.11 -2.89 -9.61
N VAL A 18 -21.24 -3.81 -10.57
CA VAL A 18 -21.83 -3.54 -11.88
C VAL A 18 -23.36 -3.46 -11.78
N ASN A 19 -23.99 -2.59 -12.57
CA ASN A 19 -25.44 -2.48 -12.71
C ASN A 19 -25.81 -2.62 -14.19
N SER A 20 -26.81 -3.44 -14.51
CA SER A 20 -27.32 -3.66 -15.87
C SER A 20 -28.38 -2.64 -16.31
N GLU A 21 -28.94 -1.86 -15.39
CA GLU A 21 -30.08 -0.96 -15.66
C GLU A 21 -29.66 0.47 -15.99
N LYS A 22 -28.50 0.92 -15.47
CA LYS A 22 -28.05 2.30 -15.63
C LYS A 22 -26.54 2.40 -15.66
N ASP A 23 -26.05 3.16 -16.64
CA ASP A 23 -24.64 3.50 -16.75
C ASP A 23 -24.15 4.31 -15.54
N ARG A 24 -22.96 3.96 -15.06
CA ARG A 24 -22.26 4.66 -13.98
C ARG A 24 -20.88 5.08 -14.44
N LEU A 25 -20.64 6.39 -14.51
CA LEU A 25 -19.33 6.97 -14.77
C LEU A 25 -18.73 7.52 -13.48
N SER A 26 -17.45 7.26 -13.25
CA SER A 26 -16.68 7.83 -12.13
C SER A 26 -15.27 8.18 -12.60
N ILE A 27 -14.75 9.32 -12.18
CA ILE A 27 -13.40 9.79 -12.51
C ILE A 27 -12.59 9.86 -11.22
N PRO A 28 -11.89 8.78 -10.83
CA PRO A 28 -11.08 8.79 -9.61
C PRO A 28 -9.80 9.58 -9.80
N PHE A 29 -9.39 10.32 -8.77
CA PHE A 29 -8.12 11.03 -8.72
C PHE A 29 -7.26 10.48 -7.58
N PHE A 30 -5.97 10.25 -7.84
CA PHE A 30 -5.05 9.63 -6.88
C PHE A 30 -3.78 10.48 -6.69
N PHE A 31 -3.46 10.79 -5.44
CA PHE A 31 -2.18 11.37 -5.06
C PHE A 31 -1.20 10.26 -4.67
N ASN A 32 -0.24 9.98 -5.54
CA ASN A 32 0.79 8.98 -5.32
C ASN A 32 2.15 9.65 -5.01
N PRO A 33 3.01 8.99 -4.21
CA PRO A 33 4.39 9.42 -4.06
C PRO A 33 5.13 9.46 -5.41
N ALA A 34 6.21 10.25 -5.48
CA ALA A 34 7.14 10.20 -6.61
C ALA A 34 7.84 8.83 -6.66
N HIS A 35 8.29 8.41 -7.85
CA HIS A 35 8.89 7.08 -8.03
C HIS A 35 10.19 6.87 -7.22
N TYR A 36 10.96 7.93 -6.98
CA TYR A 36 12.18 7.86 -6.18
C TYR A 36 11.91 7.86 -4.66
N THR A 37 10.67 8.08 -4.21
CA THR A 37 10.34 8.17 -2.79
C THR A 37 10.56 6.85 -2.07
N MET A 38 11.27 6.90 -0.94
CA MET A 38 11.28 5.83 0.06
C MET A 38 10.08 5.99 0.98
N VAL A 39 9.27 4.94 1.09
CA VAL A 39 8.11 4.88 1.97
C VAL A 39 8.49 4.08 3.21
N GLU A 40 8.35 4.70 4.36
CA GLU A 40 8.62 4.15 5.69
C GLU A 40 7.75 4.86 6.74
N PRO A 41 7.52 4.30 7.93
CA PRO A 41 6.81 5.01 9.00
C PRO A 41 7.45 6.36 9.32
N LEU A 42 6.63 7.41 9.44
CA LEU A 42 7.09 8.74 9.82
C LEU A 42 7.56 8.71 11.28
N LYS A 43 8.76 9.24 11.52
CA LYS A 43 9.39 9.22 12.86
C LYS A 43 8.52 9.88 13.94
N GLU A 44 7.79 10.93 13.57
CA GLU A 44 6.87 11.64 14.46
C GLU A 44 5.66 10.80 14.89
N LEU A 45 5.39 9.69 14.20
CA LEU A 45 4.26 8.79 14.46
C LEU A 45 4.70 7.43 15.04
N THR A 46 5.99 7.30 15.36
CA THR A 46 6.61 6.13 15.99
C THR A 46 7.21 6.50 17.34
N ASP A 47 7.03 5.63 18.33
CA ASP A 47 7.58 5.77 19.69
C ASP A 47 7.70 4.38 20.34
N ASP A 48 8.11 4.31 21.61
CA ASP A 48 8.28 3.05 22.33
C ASP A 48 6.97 2.25 22.48
N GLN A 49 5.81 2.93 22.49
CA GLN A 49 4.49 2.30 22.59
C GLN A 49 3.93 1.91 21.21
N ASN A 50 4.37 2.60 20.14
CA ASN A 50 4.04 2.32 18.75
C ASN A 50 5.30 2.24 17.88
N PRO A 51 6.13 1.18 18.03
CA PRO A 51 7.37 1.04 17.28
C PRO A 51 7.09 0.88 15.78
N THR A 52 8.12 1.13 14.96
CA THR A 52 8.08 0.93 13.50
C THR A 52 7.55 -0.45 13.14
N LYS A 53 6.46 -0.52 12.38
CA LYS A 53 5.82 -1.78 11.96
C LYS A 53 6.20 -2.22 10.55
N TYR A 54 6.87 -1.36 9.78
CA TYR A 54 7.20 -1.60 8.38
C TYR A 54 8.66 -1.26 8.08
N LYS A 55 9.29 -2.07 7.23
CA LYS A 55 10.58 -1.74 6.61
C LYS A 55 10.39 -0.68 5.53
N ALA A 56 11.41 0.16 5.35
CA ALA A 56 11.44 1.11 4.25
C ALA A 56 11.47 0.39 2.89
N TYR A 57 10.77 0.94 1.90
CA TYR A 57 10.80 0.45 0.53
C TYR A 57 10.68 1.57 -0.50
N ASN A 58 11.18 1.35 -1.71
CA ASN A 58 11.06 2.32 -2.79
C ASN A 58 9.69 2.22 -3.48
N TRP A 59 8.97 3.34 -3.55
CA TRP A 59 7.61 3.39 -4.13
C TRP A 59 7.58 3.04 -5.62
N GLY A 60 8.52 3.56 -6.41
CA GLY A 60 8.58 3.31 -7.85
C GLY A 60 8.75 1.83 -8.17
N LYS A 61 9.67 1.15 -7.48
CA LYS A 61 9.88 -0.31 -7.61
C LYS A 61 8.62 -1.07 -7.22
N PHE A 62 8.04 -0.79 -6.06
CA PHE A 62 6.81 -1.45 -5.60
C PHE A 62 5.66 -1.28 -6.61
N PHE A 63 5.43 -0.05 -7.07
CA PHE A 63 4.34 0.26 -7.99
C PHE A 63 4.53 -0.41 -9.36
N ALA A 64 5.74 -0.35 -9.92
CA ALA A 64 6.07 -1.00 -11.19
C ALA A 64 5.92 -2.53 -11.09
N THR A 65 6.48 -3.17 -10.06
CA THR A 65 6.37 -4.61 -9.85
C THR A 65 4.91 -5.05 -9.71
N ARG A 66 4.12 -4.34 -8.91
CA ARG A 66 2.69 -4.66 -8.72
C ARG A 66 1.89 -4.48 -10.00
N ARG A 67 2.15 -3.41 -10.76
CA ARG A 67 1.47 -3.14 -12.04
C ARG A 67 1.82 -4.20 -13.10
N CYS A 68 3.09 -4.57 -13.23
CA CYS A 68 3.53 -5.58 -14.19
C CYS A 68 3.01 -6.98 -13.84
N SER A 69 3.03 -7.36 -12.57
CA SER A 69 2.54 -8.68 -12.13
C SER A 69 1.04 -8.86 -12.40
N ASN A 70 0.24 -7.82 -12.12
CA ASN A 70 -1.19 -7.80 -12.45
C ASN A 70 -1.47 -7.89 -13.96
N PHE A 71 -0.63 -7.26 -14.79
CA PHE A 71 -0.82 -7.25 -16.24
C PHE A 71 -0.40 -8.58 -16.89
N GLN A 72 0.75 -9.12 -16.48
CA GLN A 72 1.38 -10.27 -17.14
C GLN A 72 0.90 -11.63 -16.60
N LYS A 73 0.09 -11.65 -15.52
CA LYS A 73 -0.32 -12.88 -14.81
C LYS A 73 0.87 -13.81 -14.55
N LEU A 74 1.98 -13.21 -14.12
CA LEU A 74 3.16 -13.96 -13.70
C LEU A 74 2.67 -14.90 -12.59
N ASN A 75 2.92 -16.21 -12.70
CA ASN A 75 2.54 -17.23 -11.69
C ASN A 75 3.33 -17.08 -10.37
N VAL A 76 3.62 -15.84 -9.98
CA VAL A 76 4.32 -15.43 -8.77
C VAL A 76 3.36 -14.59 -7.93
N GLU A 77 3.57 -14.60 -6.62
CA GLU A 77 2.76 -13.80 -5.72
C GLU A 77 2.87 -12.30 -6.03
N ASN A 78 1.73 -11.63 -6.11
CA ASN A 78 1.68 -10.18 -6.28
C ASN A 78 2.24 -9.49 -5.02
N ILE A 79 3.24 -8.62 -5.20
CA ILE A 79 3.81 -7.87 -4.08
C ILE A 79 2.73 -7.01 -3.36
N GLN A 80 2.56 -7.25 -2.06
CA GLN A 80 1.67 -6.51 -1.17
C GLN A 80 2.46 -5.72 -0.13
N ILE A 81 1.79 -4.76 0.53
CA ILE A 81 2.36 -3.98 1.63
C ILE A 81 2.75 -4.88 2.82
N SER A 82 2.03 -5.99 3.03
CA SER A 82 2.32 -6.97 4.09
C SER A 82 3.73 -7.56 4.00
N HIS A 83 4.32 -7.67 2.81
CA HIS A 83 5.70 -8.15 2.63
C HIS A 83 6.76 -7.23 3.28
N PHE A 84 6.41 -5.97 3.53
CA PHE A 84 7.28 -5.02 4.22
C PHE A 84 6.99 -4.93 5.72
N ARG A 85 5.98 -5.64 6.22
CA ARG A 85 5.66 -5.65 7.66
C ARG A 85 6.78 -6.36 8.42
N LEU A 86 7.20 -5.77 9.52
CA LEU A 86 8.11 -6.41 10.46
C LEU A 86 7.33 -7.46 11.24
N SER A 87 7.83 -8.70 11.30
CA SER A 87 7.29 -9.71 12.20
C SER A 87 7.41 -9.18 13.62
N GLN A 88 6.31 -9.04 14.35
CA GLN A 88 6.39 -8.75 15.78
C GLN A 88 7.07 -9.94 16.44
N LYS A 89 8.35 -9.77 16.82
CA LYS A 89 8.96 -10.63 17.83
C LYS A 89 8.25 -10.32 19.14
N TYR A 90 7.19 -11.07 19.42
CA TYR A 90 6.76 -11.23 20.80
C TYR A 90 7.77 -12.16 21.47
N GLY A 91 8.48 -11.63 22.47
CA GLY A 91 9.15 -12.41 23.50
C GLY A 91 8.17 -12.70 24.63
#